data_AF-A0A9D1W734-F1
#
_entry.id   AF-A0A9D1W734-F1
#
_cell.length_a   1.000
_cell.length_b   1.000
_cell.length_c   1.000
_cell.angle_alpha   90.00
_cell.angle_beta   90.00
_cell.angle_gamma   90.00
#
_symmetry.space_group_name_H-M   'P 1'
#
loop_
_entity.id
_entity.type
_entity.pdbx_description
1 polymer ?
#
loop_
_entity_poly.entity_id
_entity_poly.type
_entity_poly.pdbx_seq_one_letter_code
_entity_poly.pdbx_strand_id
1 'polypeptide(L)' 'MNKSLIIFGIVNITSDSFSDGGRYLAPDAAIAQARKL' A
#
# COMPACT_ATOMS: atom_id res chain seq x y z
N MET A 1 29.94 -8.91 -9.59
CA MET A 1 28.60 -8.28 -9.77
C MET A 1 28.08 -7.90 -8.40
N ASN A 2 27.95 -6.61 -8.09
CA ASN A 2 27.24 -6.17 -6.89
C ASN A 2 25.75 -6.38 -7.12
N LYS A 3 25.12 -7.16 -6.24
CA LYS A 3 23.67 -7.40 -6.29
C LYS A 3 22.98 -6.33 -5.46
N SER A 4 22.30 -5.41 -6.13
CA SER A 4 21.41 -4.46 -5.46
C SER A 4 20.15 -5.18 -4.99
N LEU A 5 19.74 -4.94 -3.75
CA LEU A 5 18.48 -5.42 -3.23
C LEU A 5 17.34 -4.61 -3.85
N ILE A 6 16.32 -5.29 -4.35
CA ILE A 6 15.11 -4.66 -4.86
C ILE A 6 14.04 -4.76 -3.76
N ILE A 7 13.45 -3.63 -3.41
CA ILE A 7 12.35 -3.55 -2.45
C ILE A 7 11.06 -3.30 -3.23
N PHE A 8 9.99 -3.99 -2.86
CA PHE A 8 8.66 -3.80 -3.44
C PHE A 8 7.69 -3.36 -2.35
N GLY A 9 7.07 -2.20 -2.53
CA GLY A 9 5.94 -1.74 -1.73
C GLY A 9 4.64 -2.37 -2.23
N ILE A 10 3.80 -2.84 -1.31
CA ILE A 10 2.49 -3.43 -1.62
C ILE A 10 1.43 -2.68 -0.83
N VAL A 11 0.38 -2.22 -1.52
CA VAL A 11 -0.85 -1.69 -0.91
C VAL A 11 -1.92 -2.77 -0.97
N ASN A 12 -2.20 -3.40 0.17
CA ASN A 12 -3.31 -4.34 0.31
C ASN A 12 -4.55 -3.59 0.78
N ILE A 13 -5.66 -3.75 0.06
CA ILE A 13 -6.94 -3.12 0.38
C ILE A 13 -7.94 -4.24 0.60
N THR A 14 -8.53 -4.29 1.79
CA THR A 14 -9.64 -5.20 2.11
C THR A 14 -10.58 -4.47 3.05
N SER A 15 -11.88 -4.79 2.98
CA SER A 15 -12.87 -4.28 3.95
C SER A 15 -12.78 -4.96 5.32
N ASP A 16 -11.90 -5.95 5.45
CA ASP A 16 -11.67 -6.68 6.70
C ASP A 16 -10.83 -5.83 7.65
N SER A 17 -10.94 -6.09 8.95
CA SER A 17 -10.52 -5.17 10.03
C SER A 17 -9.04 -4.75 10.01
N PHE A 18 -8.71 -3.70 9.28
CA PHE A 18 -7.50 -2.92 9.50
C PHE A 18 -7.73 -1.90 10.62
N SER A 19 -6.69 -1.62 11.41
CA SER A 19 -6.73 -0.65 12.51
C SER A 19 -6.91 0.81 12.06
N ASP A 20 -6.86 1.06 10.76
CA ASP A 20 -7.00 2.39 10.18
C ASP A 20 -8.45 2.83 9.99
N GLY A 21 -9.42 1.95 10.26
CA GLY A 21 -10.86 2.22 10.13
C GLY A 21 -11.33 2.31 8.68
N GLY A 22 -10.61 1.70 7.73
CA GLY A 22 -10.98 1.72 6.32
C GLY A 22 -10.54 2.98 5.59
N ARG A 23 -9.48 3.64 6.07
CA ARG A 23 -8.95 4.91 5.52
C ARG A 23 -8.65 4.87 4.02
N TYR A 24 -8.33 3.69 3.48
CA TYR A 24 -7.93 3.51 2.08
C TYR A 24 -8.92 2.67 1.27
N LEU A 25 -10.17 2.48 1.74
CA LEU A 25 -11.18 1.73 0.99
C LEU A 25 -11.62 2.44 -0.30
N ALA A 26 -11.54 3.77 -0.32
CA ALA A 26 -11.78 4.53 -1.54
C ALA A 26 -10.61 4.34 -2.53
N PRO A 27 -10.86 4.02 -3.81
CA PRO A 27 -9.81 3.78 -4.81
C PRO A 27 -8.76 4.90 -4.88
N ASP A 28 -9.22 6.16 -4.86
CA ASP A 28 -8.31 7.32 -4.93
C ASP A 28 -7.39 7.42 -3.72
N ALA A 29 -7.88 7.06 -2.53
CA ALA A 29 -7.09 7.06 -1.31
C ALA A 29 -6.03 5.95 -1.34
N ALA A 30 -6.36 4.77 -1.85
CA ALA A 30 -5.41 3.68 -2.03
C ALA A 30 -4.33 4.01 -3.06
N ILE A 31 -4.70 4.60 -4.20
CA ILE A 31 -3.74 5.06 -5.22
C ILE A 31 -2.81 6.14 -4.63
N ALA A 32 -3.35 7.08 -3.86
CA ALA A 32 -2.55 8.09 -3.18
C ALA A 32 -1.55 7.46 -2.19
N GLN A 33 -1.93 6.39 -1.49
CA GLN A 33 -1.02 5.64 -0.61
C GLN A 33 0.06 4.90 -1.41
N ALA A 34 -0.29 4.26 -2.54
CA ALA A 34 0.66 3.56 -3.39
C ALA A 34 1.75 4.49 -3.93
N ARG A 35 1.41 5.75 -4.24
CA ARG A 35 2.39 6.75 -4.70
C ARG A 35 3.37 7.22 -3.61
N LYS A 36 3.11 6.91 -2.33
CA LYS A 36 4.00 7.25 -1.20
C LYS A 36 4.99 6.13 -0.85
N LEU A 37 4.74 4.90 -1.31
CA LEU A 37 5.63 3.76 -1.14
C LEU A 37 6.75 3.79 -2.17
#